data_AF-A0AAT9WHA6-F1
#
_entry.id   AF-A0AAT9WHA6-F1
#
_cell.length_a   1.000
_cell.length_b   1.000
_cell.length_c   1.000
_cell.angle_alpha   90.00
_cell.angle_beta   90.00
_cell.angle_gamma   90.00
#
_symmetry.space_group_name_H-M   'P 1'
#
loop_
_entity.id
_entity.type
_entity.pdbx_description
1 polymer ?
#
loop_
_entity_poly.entity_id
_entity_poly.type
_entity_poly.pdbx_seq_one_letter_code
_entity_poly.pdbx_strand_id
1 'polypeptide(L)'
;MSATHKNKTFATWTALLGGAAGIHRIYLRGAGDRLALAHYAGVAGTLALMAAAPGANVFWKLLPLTVSAIAGFIEALVIGVMPDEKFDARYNGGSGRASDSGPLLALGLVATLLVGATVVIATMARLFDLLYTGGAYG
;
A
#
# COMPACT_ATOMS: atom_id res chain seq x y z
N MET A 1 -6.34 -22.42 21.88
CA MET A 1 -5.08 -21.78 21.43
C MET A 1 -5.34 -20.28 21.39
N SER A 2 -4.55 -19.47 22.09
CA SER A 2 -4.68 -18.00 22.01
C SER A 2 -4.37 -17.56 20.58
N ALA A 3 -5.33 -16.94 19.91
CA ALA A 3 -5.09 -16.38 18.59
C ALA A 3 -4.06 -15.24 18.70
N THR A 4 -3.03 -15.24 17.85
CA THR A 4 -2.03 -14.17 17.82
C THR A 4 -2.72 -12.82 17.60
N HIS A 5 -2.53 -11.89 18.54
CA HIS A 5 -3.11 -10.55 18.46
C HIS A 5 -2.28 -9.66 17.53
N LYS A 6 -2.90 -9.17 16.46
CA LYS A 6 -2.31 -8.28 15.45
C LYS A 6 -2.43 -6.82 15.88
N ASN A 7 -1.41 -6.04 15.53
CA ASN A 7 -1.28 -4.64 15.88
C ASN A 7 -1.71 -3.75 14.70
N LYS A 8 -2.73 -2.91 14.92
CA LYS A 8 -3.29 -2.01 13.90
C LYS A 8 -2.30 -0.93 13.44
N THR A 9 -1.55 -0.35 14.38
CA THR A 9 -0.50 0.63 14.09
C THR A 9 0.57 0.04 13.18
N PHE A 10 1.04 -1.17 13.49
CA PHE A 10 2.02 -1.87 12.66
C PHE A 10 1.46 -2.20 11.27
N ALA A 11 0.21 -2.66 11.17
CA ALA A 11 -0.44 -2.91 9.89
C ALA A 11 -0.54 -1.62 9.04
N THR A 12 -0.81 -0.48 9.67
CA THR A 12 -0.90 0.82 9.00
C THR A 12 0.47 1.27 8.47
N TRP A 13 1.52 1.19 9.29
CA TRP A 13 2.87 1.57 8.88
C TRP A 13 3.44 0.65 7.80
N THR A 14 3.17 -0.66 7.88
CA THR A 14 3.58 -1.59 6.83
C THR A 14 2.82 -1.37 5.53
N ALA A 15 1.57 -0.90 5.59
CA ALA A 15 0.81 -0.51 4.39
C ALA A 15 1.36 0.78 3.77
N LEU A 16 1.79 1.74 4.58
CA LEU A 16 2.47 2.95 4.11
C LEU A 16 3.82 2.63 3.45
N LEU A 17 4.70 1.89 4.14
CA LEU A 17 6.09 1.69 3.70
C LEU A 17 6.24 0.54 2.70
N GLY A 18 5.41 -0.49 2.84
CA GLY A 18 5.45 -1.72 2.06
C GLY A 18 4.21 -1.96 1.20
N GLY A 19 3.36 -0.94 1.05
CA GLY A 19 2.09 -1.05 0.33
C GLY A 19 2.24 -1.51 -1.12
N ALA A 20 3.31 -1.09 -1.79
CA ALA A 20 3.62 -1.53 -3.15
C ALA A 20 3.81 -3.04 -3.30
N ALA A 21 4.22 -3.73 -2.22
CA ALA A 21 4.41 -5.17 -2.16
C ALA A 21 3.30 -5.91 -1.40
N GLY A 22 2.30 -5.20 -0.85
CA GLY A 22 1.17 -5.80 -0.14
C GLY A 22 1.54 -6.46 1.21
N ILE A 23 2.64 -6.06 1.85
CA ILE A 23 3.17 -6.70 3.07
C ILE A 23 2.14 -6.70 4.22
N HIS A 24 1.43 -5.59 4.40
CA HIS A 24 0.40 -5.43 5.41
C HIS A 24 -0.77 -6.40 5.24
N ARG A 25 -1.09 -6.79 4.00
CA ARG A 25 -2.15 -7.76 3.72
C ARG A 25 -1.78 -9.15 4.20
N ILE A 26 -0.55 -9.56 3.97
CA ILE A 26 -0.06 -10.86 4.42
C ILE A 26 0.02 -10.89 5.94
N TYR A 27 0.48 -9.79 6.54
CA TYR A 27 0.44 -9.63 7.98
C TYR A 27 -0.99 -9.82 8.54
N LEU A 28 -1.99 -9.20 7.92
CA LEU A 28 -3.38 -9.25 8.41
C LEU A 28 -4.14 -10.53 8.03
N ARG A 29 -3.90 -11.12 6.87
CA ARG A 29 -4.75 -12.17 6.27
C ARG A 29 -3.99 -13.45 5.90
N GLY A 30 -2.67 -13.46 6.02
CA GLY A 30 -1.82 -14.59 5.63
C GLY A 30 -1.54 -14.65 4.12
N ALA A 31 -0.75 -15.66 3.71
CA ALA A 31 -0.26 -15.81 2.34
C ALA A 31 -1.35 -16.14 1.29
N GLY A 32 -2.55 -16.55 1.73
CA GLY A 32 -3.66 -16.89 0.84
C GLY A 32 -4.48 -15.70 0.33
N ASP A 33 -4.08 -14.47 0.63
CA ASP A 33 -4.82 -13.27 0.25
C ASP A 33 -4.69 -12.94 -1.25
N ARG A 34 -5.80 -13.06 -1.99
CA ARG A 34 -5.86 -12.81 -3.44
C ARG A 34 -5.47 -11.38 -3.83
N LEU A 35 -5.68 -10.40 -2.95
CA LEU A 35 -5.28 -9.02 -3.24
C LEU A 35 -3.81 -8.77 -2.89
N ALA A 36 -3.23 -9.52 -1.95
CA ALA A 36 -1.77 -9.53 -1.79
C ALA A 36 -1.10 -10.06 -3.07
N LEU A 37 -1.70 -11.06 -3.73
CA LEU A 37 -1.25 -11.53 -5.04
C LEU A 37 -1.30 -10.44 -6.12
N ALA A 38 -2.28 -9.52 -6.07
CA ALA A 38 -2.33 -8.39 -7.00
C ALA A 38 -1.13 -7.44 -6.80
N HIS A 39 -0.73 -7.16 -5.56
CA HIS A 39 0.48 -6.37 -5.29
C HIS A 39 1.74 -7.08 -5.81
N TYR A 40 1.84 -8.40 -5.61
CA TYR A 40 2.93 -9.20 -6.16
C TYR A 40 2.96 -9.21 -7.68
N ALA A 41 1.80 -9.26 -8.34
CA ALA A 41 1.69 -9.13 -9.78
C ALA A 41 2.18 -7.74 -10.25
N GLY A 42 1.93 -6.67 -9.48
CA GLY A 42 2.48 -5.33 -9.75
C GLY A 42 4.00 -5.29 -9.69
N VAL A 43 4.60 -5.92 -8.68
CA VAL A 43 6.08 -6.05 -8.56
C VAL A 43 6.63 -6.88 -9.72
N ALA A 44 6.08 -8.06 -9.96
CA ALA A 44 6.53 -8.96 -11.03
C ALA A 44 6.36 -8.33 -12.41
N GLY A 45 5.25 -7.64 -12.66
CA GLY A 45 4.99 -6.92 -13.91
C GLY A 45 5.99 -5.79 -14.13
N THR A 46 6.34 -5.05 -13.08
CA THR A 46 7.39 -4.02 -13.14
C THR A 46 8.74 -4.63 -13.52
N LEU A 47 9.15 -5.73 -12.87
CA LEU A 47 10.41 -6.43 -13.19
C LEU A 47 10.40 -6.99 -14.61
N ALA A 48 9.28 -7.56 -15.06
CA ALA A 48 9.11 -8.07 -16.41
C ALA A 48 9.25 -6.94 -17.45
N LEU A 49 8.64 -5.78 -17.22
CA LEU A 49 8.77 -4.60 -18.10
C LEU A 49 10.20 -4.07 -18.15
N MET A 50 10.90 -4.04 -17.00
CA MET A 50 12.29 -3.62 -16.93
C MET A 50 13.20 -4.54 -17.76
N ALA A 51 12.95 -5.85 -17.76
CA ALA A 51 13.70 -6.82 -18.54
C ALA A 51 13.33 -6.83 -20.03
N ALA A 52 12.03 -6.79 -20.34
CA ALA A 52 11.53 -6.95 -21.71
C ALA A 52 11.60 -5.68 -22.56
N ALA A 53 11.60 -4.50 -21.94
CA ALA A 53 11.56 -3.21 -22.65
C ALA A 53 12.58 -2.21 -22.08
N PRO A 54 13.89 -2.47 -22.17
CA PRO A 54 14.92 -1.62 -21.55
C PRO A 54 14.87 -0.16 -22.03
N GLY A 55 14.55 0.06 -23.31
CA GLY A 55 14.43 1.39 -23.91
C GLY A 55 13.10 2.13 -23.64
N ALA A 56 12.12 1.48 -22.99
CA ALA A 56 10.89 2.16 -22.63
C ALA A 56 11.13 3.21 -21.53
N ASN A 57 10.34 4.29 -21.54
CA ASN A 57 10.38 5.32 -20.50
C ASN A 57 10.17 4.67 -19.10
N VAL A 58 10.97 5.08 -18.12
CA VAL A 58 10.94 4.55 -16.75
C VAL A 58 9.57 4.66 -16.09
N PHE A 59 8.79 5.70 -16.41
CA PHE A 59 7.44 5.88 -15.91
C PHE A 59 6.56 4.67 -16.24
N TRP A 60 6.52 4.24 -17.51
CA TRP A 60 5.70 3.09 -17.94
C TRP A 60 6.16 1.79 -17.30
N LYS A 61 7.46 1.64 -17.08
CA LYS A 61 8.03 0.46 -16.43
C LYS A 61 7.65 0.40 -14.95
N LEU A 62 7.66 1.52 -14.24
CA LEU A 62 7.31 1.60 -12.81
C LEU A 62 5.81 1.71 -12.54
N LEU A 63 4.99 2.05 -13.54
CA LEU A 63 3.57 2.32 -13.37
C LEU A 63 2.81 1.19 -12.62
N PRO A 64 3.04 -0.12 -12.89
CA PRO A 64 2.37 -1.18 -12.13
C PRO A 64 2.71 -1.14 -10.63
N LEU A 65 3.97 -0.91 -10.28
CA LEU A 65 4.40 -0.77 -8.88
C LEU A 65 3.84 0.49 -8.24
N THR A 66 3.79 1.61 -8.97
CA THR A 66 3.23 2.88 -8.48
C THR A 66 1.74 2.75 -8.19
N VAL A 67 0.96 2.12 -9.08
CA VAL A 67 -0.47 1.84 -8.85
C VAL A 67 -0.66 0.94 -7.63
N SER A 68 0.18 -0.10 -7.50
CA SER A 68 0.21 -0.97 -6.33
C SER A 68 0.50 -0.19 -5.03
N ALA A 69 1.44 0.76 -5.05
CA ALA A 69 1.75 1.62 -3.91
C ALA A 69 0.57 2.52 -3.53
N ILE A 70 -0.11 3.13 -4.51
CA ILE A 70 -1.31 3.96 -4.29
C ILE A 70 -2.41 3.13 -3.61
N ALA A 71 -2.66 1.90 -4.09
CA ALA A 71 -3.59 1.00 -3.44
C ALA A 71 -3.19 0.71 -1.98
N GLY A 72 -1.89 0.50 -1.73
CA GLY A 72 -1.34 0.34 -0.39
C GLY A 72 -1.57 1.55 0.53
N PHE A 73 -1.41 2.78 0.04
CA PHE A 73 -1.71 3.99 0.80
C PHE A 73 -3.19 4.10 1.16
N ILE A 74 -4.08 3.78 0.21
CA ILE A 74 -5.53 3.73 0.49
C ILE A 74 -5.82 2.69 1.57
N GLU A 75 -5.21 1.51 1.48
CA GLU A 75 -5.38 0.46 2.49
C GLU A 75 -4.80 0.86 3.86
N ALA A 76 -3.68 1.59 3.89
CA ALA A 76 -3.13 2.16 5.12
C ALA A 76 -4.13 3.11 5.79
N LEU A 77 -4.75 4.02 5.02
CA LEU A 77 -5.79 4.92 5.53
C LEU A 77 -7.01 4.13 6.02
N VAL A 78 -7.51 3.17 5.24
CA VAL A 78 -8.67 2.34 5.60
C VAL A 78 -8.42 1.54 6.89
N ILE A 79 -7.21 0.99 7.06
CA ILE A 79 -6.82 0.27 8.28
C ILE A 79 -6.69 1.26 9.45
N GLY A 80 -5.99 2.38 9.25
CA GLY A 80 -5.67 3.28 10.34
C GLY A 80 -6.85 4.06 10.88
N VAL A 81 -7.84 4.40 10.04
CA VAL A 81 -9.08 5.06 10.51
C VAL A 81 -10.12 4.07 11.04
N MET A 82 -9.88 2.76 10.92
CA MET A 82 -10.80 1.74 11.43
C MET A 82 -10.86 1.84 12.97
N PRO A 83 -12.07 1.88 13.58
CA PRO A 83 -12.21 1.78 15.03
C PRO A 83 -11.54 0.52 15.57
N ASP A 84 -10.95 0.59 16.76
CA ASP A 84 -10.19 -0.53 17.35
C ASP A 84 -11.06 -1.78 17.55
N GLU A 85 -12.31 -1.60 17.99
CA GLU A 85 -13.25 -2.69 18.20
C GLU A 85 -13.59 -3.38 16.88
N LYS A 86 -13.71 -2.61 15.80
CA LYS A 86 -13.96 -3.13 14.45
C LYS A 86 -12.73 -3.84 13.88
N PHE A 87 -11.54 -3.32 14.15
CA PHE A 87 -10.28 -3.97 13.78
C PHE A 87 -10.13 -5.31 14.52
N ASP A 88 -10.40 -5.33 15.82
CA ASP A 88 -10.30 -6.53 16.64
C ASP A 88 -11.31 -7.59 16.24
N ALA A 89 -12.57 -7.21 16.04
CA ALA A 89 -13.60 -8.13 15.55
C ALA A 89 -13.21 -8.77 14.21
N ARG A 90 -12.45 -8.06 13.37
CA ARG A 90 -12.05 -8.53 12.04
C ARG A 90 -10.79 -9.38 12.03
N TYR A 91 -9.78 -9.02 12.83
CA TYR A 91 -8.44 -9.61 12.73
C TYR A 91 -7.95 -10.30 14.00
N ASN A 92 -8.54 -9.98 15.16
CA ASN A 92 -8.12 -10.44 16.49
C ASN A 92 -9.22 -11.21 17.23
N GLY A 93 -10.18 -11.78 16.49
CA GLY A 93 -11.25 -12.60 17.06
C GLY A 93 -10.68 -13.72 17.94
N GLY A 94 -11.14 -13.79 19.19
CA GLY A 94 -10.69 -14.80 20.15
C GLY A 94 -9.30 -14.57 20.76
N SER A 95 -8.67 -13.39 20.56
CA SER A 95 -7.38 -13.06 21.17
C SER A 95 -7.46 -12.67 22.66
N GLY A 96 -8.65 -12.31 23.15
CA GLY A 96 -8.87 -11.88 24.54
C GLY A 96 -8.22 -10.55 24.92
N ARG A 97 -7.74 -9.79 23.93
CA ARG A 97 -7.09 -8.47 24.11
C ARG A 97 -7.81 -7.44 23.25
N ALA A 98 -7.96 -6.23 23.79
CA ALA A 98 -8.41 -5.07 23.04
C ALA A 98 -7.21 -4.32 22.44
N SER A 99 -7.34 -3.87 21.20
CA SER A 99 -6.43 -2.95 20.56
C SER A 99 -6.55 -1.57 21.22
N ASP A 100 -5.40 -0.93 21.44
CA ASP A 100 -5.31 0.46 21.87
C ASP A 100 -4.37 1.19 20.92
N SER A 101 -4.96 1.99 20.04
CA SER A 101 -4.24 2.71 19.01
C SER A 101 -3.65 4.01 19.54
N GLY A 102 -2.34 3.97 19.82
CA GLY A 102 -1.60 5.15 20.28
C GLY A 102 -1.29 6.21 19.20
N PRO A 103 -0.61 7.31 19.59
CA PRO A 103 -0.34 8.47 18.72
C PRO A 103 0.49 8.15 17.48
N LEU A 104 1.28 7.08 17.49
CA LEU A 104 2.03 6.62 16.31
C LEU A 104 1.11 6.23 15.14
N LEU A 105 -0.14 5.84 15.40
CA LEU A 105 -1.10 5.59 14.34
C LEU A 105 -1.50 6.89 13.64
N ALA A 106 -1.79 7.94 14.41
CA ALA A 106 -2.16 9.24 13.87
C ALA A 106 -1.02 9.83 13.01
N LEU A 107 0.23 9.68 13.46
CA LEU A 107 1.40 10.06 12.65
C LEU A 107 1.46 9.28 11.33
N GLY A 108 1.19 7.97 11.38
CA GLY A 108 1.12 7.13 10.18
C GLY A 108 0.04 7.59 9.20
N LEU A 109 -1.13 8.00 9.69
CA LEU A 109 -2.22 8.52 8.85
C LEU A 109 -1.84 9.84 8.17
N VAL A 110 -1.26 10.79 8.91
CA VAL A 110 -0.79 12.08 8.37
C VAL A 110 0.30 11.85 7.33
N ALA A 111 1.29 11.00 7.63
CA ALA A 111 2.36 10.65 6.70
C ALA A 111 1.81 9.96 5.44
N THR A 112 0.85 9.04 5.60
CA THR A 112 0.20 8.35 4.48
C THR A 112 -0.55 9.33 3.59
N LEU A 113 -1.30 10.27 4.16
CA LEU A 113 -2.02 11.26 3.38
C LEU A 113 -1.04 12.15 2.60
N LEU A 114 0.01 12.65 3.25
CA LEU A 114 1.04 13.50 2.62
C LEU A 114 1.72 12.79 1.46
N VAL A 115 2.25 11.58 1.70
CA VAL A 115 2.98 10.81 0.68
C VAL A 115 2.03 10.32 -0.41
N GLY A 116 0.88 9.76 -0.03
CA GLY A 116 -0.09 9.19 -0.96
C GLY A 116 -0.67 10.23 -1.91
N ALA A 117 -1.08 11.40 -1.39
CA ALA A 117 -1.57 12.49 -2.24
C ALA A 117 -0.47 12.98 -3.20
N THR A 118 0.75 13.14 -2.70
CA THR A 118 1.90 13.55 -3.52
C THR A 118 2.15 12.55 -4.66
N VAL A 119 2.16 11.25 -4.36
CA VAL A 119 2.38 10.20 -5.37
C VAL A 119 1.25 10.18 -6.40
N VAL A 120 -0.01 10.31 -5.98
CA VAL A 120 -1.15 10.36 -6.91
C VAL A 120 -1.02 11.56 -7.85
N ILE A 121 -0.79 12.75 -7.31
CA ILE A 121 -0.67 13.98 -8.10
C ILE A 121 0.52 13.90 -9.06
N ALA A 122 1.68 13.48 -8.57
CA ALA A 122 2.89 13.34 -9.39
C ALA A 122 2.70 12.31 -10.51
N THR A 123 2.03 11.19 -10.22
CA THR A 123 1.73 10.14 -11.21
C THR A 123 0.82 10.67 -12.31
N MET A 124 -0.24 11.39 -11.94
CA MET A 124 -1.17 12.00 -12.90
C MET A 124 -0.48 13.08 -13.74
N ALA A 125 0.29 13.96 -13.11
CA ALA A 125 1.02 15.02 -13.80
C ALA A 125 1.99 14.41 -14.83
N ARG A 126 2.78 13.41 -14.44
CA ARG A 126 3.71 12.73 -15.34
C ARG A 126 3.02 11.94 -16.44
N LEU A 127 1.90 11.29 -16.14
CA LEU A 127 1.10 10.58 -17.14
C LEU A 127 0.65 11.53 -18.24
N PHE A 128 0.07 12.68 -17.88
CA PHE A 128 -0.41 13.65 -18.85
C PHE A 128 0.71 14.34 -19.63
N ASP A 129 1.83 14.64 -18.98
CA ASP A 129 3.03 15.13 -19.65
C ASP A 129 3.50 14.15 -20.74
N LEU A 130 3.64 12.86 -20.41
CA LEU A 130 4.06 11.87 -21.41
C LEU A 130 3.05 11.67 -22.54
N LEU A 131 1.75 11.69 -22.25
CA LEU A 131 0.71 11.45 -23.26
C LEU A 131 0.52 12.64 -24.22
N TYR A 132 0.61 13.88 -23.73
CA TYR A 132 0.25 15.06 -24.51
C TYR A 132 1.44 15.89 -24.99
N THR A 133 2.59 15.80 -24.32
CA THR A 133 3.78 16.62 -24.64
C THR A 133 4.96 15.76 -25.07
N GLY A 134 4.86 14.44 -24.93
CA GLY A 134 5.97 13.51 -25.13
C GLY A 134 7.00 13.55 -23.99
N GLY A 135 6.68 14.17 -22.85
CA GLY A 135 7.55 14.25 -21.69
C GLY A 135 8.39 15.52 -21.61
N ALA A 136 7.94 16.62 -22.24
CA ALA A 136 8.69 17.88 -22.33
C ALA A 136 8.96 18.54 -20.96
N TYR A 137 8.19 18.20 -19.92
CA TYR A 137 8.30 18.81 -18.60
C TYR A 137 8.98 17.94 -17.53
N GLY A 138 9.57 16.81 -17.94
CA GLY A 138 10.43 15.99 -17.07
C GLY A 138 9.97 14.57 -16.95
#